data_AF-A0A4Q3RDB1-F1
#
_entry.id   AF-A0A4Q3RDB1-F1
#
_cell.length_a   1.000
_cell.length_b   1.000
_cell.length_c   1.000
_cell.angle_alpha   90.00
_cell.angle_beta   90.00
_cell.angle_gamma   90.00
#
_symmetry.space_group_name_H-M   'P 1'
#
loop_
_entity.id
_entity.type
_entity.pdbx_description
1 polymer ?
#
loop_
_entity_poly.entity_id
_entity_poly.type
_entity_poly.pdbx_seq_one_letter_code
_entity_poly.pdbx_strand_id
1 'polypeptide(L)'
;MKGRYFFSHEAGAYVQLFDAGLIMFQEGVGIAFEMHGAIFQCYQQLAAKSSLGYLVSDEGNGMKSGSKKSIFSRGGIYWSGQTGAMPVTGQMFLDYENLGEGSYLGLPVSPAKSIAGGLEQIFQMGRMYYKNGGTNAHEVHGAILAKFLATGATGAWGFPVSNESDVKRNASTIGKYNDFEHCTIYWSGSTGAFEVHGDIRQKYRDLNGPLGALGFPTSDEGNIPGAAGAARFNSFQEGSILWFGSQFNMHVCMPFKIYLGRINTKESEGAFRGQNDLYLRTLIRENGTQVFNKRFPNSGDYGGKNIVDINQKLNFIVKPNSPSKEIKFTVDVWESDWPDSDEHLGIYNKTLNMANAWGMAENNGVFNSGAFSSINSISWAVQPEVNINNLSINQKWWGLGRNPTTPSISYN
;
A
#
# COMPACT_ATOMS: atom_id res chain seq x y z
N MET A 1 16.78 -1.47 -62.45
CA MET A 1 16.15 -2.35 -61.43
C MET A 1 16.88 -3.69 -61.44
N LYS A 2 17.57 -4.05 -60.36
CA LYS A 2 18.16 -5.40 -60.17
C LYS A 2 17.71 -5.99 -58.83
N GLY A 3 16.42 -5.83 -58.49
CA GLY A 3 15.85 -6.52 -57.32
C GLY A 3 15.60 -7.98 -57.68
N ARG A 4 16.34 -8.91 -57.06
CA ARG A 4 15.97 -10.34 -57.13
C ARG A 4 14.66 -10.52 -56.37
N TYR A 5 13.65 -11.06 -57.06
CA TYR A 5 12.41 -11.52 -56.45
C TYR A 5 12.62 -12.95 -55.94
N PHE A 6 12.39 -13.19 -54.65
CA PHE A 6 12.58 -14.51 -54.05
C PHE A 6 11.61 -14.75 -52.90
N PHE A 7 11.37 -16.02 -52.56
CA PHE A 7 10.58 -16.38 -51.39
C PHE A 7 11.47 -16.39 -50.13
N SER A 8 11.16 -15.54 -49.16
CA SER A 8 11.83 -15.51 -47.86
C SER A 8 11.14 -16.46 -46.90
N HIS A 9 11.82 -17.57 -46.57
CA HIS A 9 11.30 -18.54 -45.60
C HIS A 9 11.22 -17.97 -44.18
N GLU A 10 12.08 -17.01 -43.82
CA GLU A 10 12.04 -16.35 -42.52
C GLU A 10 10.80 -15.47 -42.37
N ALA A 11 10.42 -14.74 -43.43
CA ALA A 11 9.24 -13.89 -43.42
C ALA A 11 7.95 -14.65 -43.76
N GLY A 12 8.06 -15.80 -44.46
CA GLY A 12 6.92 -16.52 -45.01
C GLY A 12 6.24 -15.77 -46.16
N ALA A 13 7.00 -14.99 -46.94
CA ALA A 13 6.51 -14.07 -47.96
C ALA A 13 7.48 -13.92 -49.13
N TYR A 14 6.98 -13.49 -50.28
CA TYR A 14 7.80 -13.08 -51.41
C TYR A 14 8.38 -11.69 -51.16
N VAL A 15 9.67 -11.53 -51.40
CA VAL A 15 10.40 -10.28 -51.15
C VAL A 15 11.14 -9.86 -52.42
N GLN A 16 11.04 -8.57 -52.73
CA GLN A 16 11.91 -7.89 -53.66
C GLN A 16 12.72 -6.83 -52.92
N LEU A 17 14.04 -6.98 -52.93
CA LEU A 17 14.96 -6.03 -52.29
C LEU A 17 15.36 -4.91 -53.25
N PHE A 18 15.52 -3.71 -52.68
CA PHE A 18 16.05 -2.51 -53.32
C PHE A 18 17.16 -1.93 -52.45
N ASP A 19 17.94 -1.00 -52.99
CA ASP A 19 19.10 -0.42 -52.27
C ASP A 19 18.69 0.30 -50.97
N ALA A 20 17.47 0.87 -50.93
CA ALA A 20 16.97 1.67 -49.81
C ALA A 20 15.69 1.10 -49.16
N GLY A 21 15.26 -0.11 -49.52
CA GLY A 21 14.02 -0.68 -49.02
C GLY A 21 13.68 -2.05 -49.57
N LEU A 22 12.49 -2.52 -49.26
CA LEU A 22 11.93 -3.75 -49.79
C LEU A 22 10.46 -3.57 -50.17
N ILE A 23 9.97 -4.47 -51.03
CA ILE A 23 8.55 -4.74 -51.22
C ILE A 23 8.33 -6.20 -50.80
N MET A 24 7.31 -6.44 -49.97
CA MET A 24 6.94 -7.76 -49.48
C MET A 24 5.51 -8.11 -49.86
N PHE A 25 5.31 -9.28 -50.46
CA PHE A 25 4.00 -9.80 -50.85
C PHE A 25 3.73 -11.14 -50.15
N GLN A 26 2.59 -11.25 -49.47
CA GLN A 26 2.11 -12.50 -48.90
C GLN A 26 0.79 -12.88 -49.60
N GLU A 27 0.73 -14.08 -50.17
CA GLU A 27 -0.44 -14.63 -50.89
C GLU A 27 -1.77 -14.54 -50.14
N GLY A 28 -1.80 -14.91 -48.86
CA GLY A 28 -2.97 -14.87 -47.99
C GLY A 28 -3.42 -13.46 -47.59
N VAL A 29 -2.56 -12.45 -47.74
CA VAL A 29 -2.95 -11.03 -47.60
C VAL A 29 -3.40 -10.46 -48.95
N GLY A 30 -2.79 -10.91 -50.05
CA GLY A 30 -3.15 -10.52 -51.42
C GLY A 30 -2.70 -9.11 -51.84
N ILE A 31 -1.93 -8.42 -50.97
CA ILE A 31 -1.41 -7.07 -51.21
C ILE A 31 0.10 -7.08 -50.89
N ALA A 32 0.85 -6.29 -51.65
CA ALA A 32 2.27 -6.05 -51.40
C ALA A 32 2.46 -4.74 -50.61
N PHE A 33 3.33 -4.77 -49.61
CA PHE A 33 3.65 -3.61 -48.78
C PHE A 33 5.10 -3.22 -48.90
N GLU A 34 5.39 -1.93 -48.75
CA GLU A 34 6.73 -1.38 -48.79
C GLU A 34 7.29 -1.07 -47.39
N MET A 35 8.62 -1.16 -47.26
CA MET A 35 9.34 -0.73 -46.08
C MET A 35 10.70 -0.16 -46.49
N HIS A 36 11.06 0.99 -45.91
CA HIS A 36 12.27 1.71 -46.29
C HIS A 36 13.01 2.34 -45.09
N GLY A 37 14.07 3.10 -45.37
CA GLY A 37 14.74 3.96 -44.40
C GLY A 37 15.25 3.24 -43.14
N ALA A 38 15.11 3.90 -41.98
CA ALA A 38 15.63 3.40 -40.71
C ALA A 38 14.89 2.13 -40.23
N ILE A 39 13.60 1.99 -40.57
CA ILE A 39 12.81 0.80 -40.23
C ILE A 39 13.32 -0.41 -41.03
N PHE A 40 13.58 -0.23 -42.34
CA PHE A 40 14.21 -1.26 -43.16
C PHE A 40 15.60 -1.66 -42.64
N GLN A 41 16.43 -0.68 -42.27
CA GLN A 41 17.76 -0.95 -41.71
C GLN A 41 17.67 -1.78 -40.42
N CYS A 42 16.73 -1.44 -39.53
CA CYS A 42 16.45 -2.22 -38.33
C CYS A 42 16.03 -3.66 -38.70
N TYR A 43 15.07 -3.82 -39.61
CA TYR A 43 14.60 -5.12 -40.08
C TYR A 43 15.74 -6.01 -40.61
N GLN A 44 16.65 -5.43 -41.41
CA GLN A 44 17.79 -6.17 -41.96
C GLN A 44 18.72 -6.72 -40.86
N GLN A 45 18.90 -5.96 -39.79
CA GLN A 45 19.78 -6.29 -38.66
C GLN A 45 19.15 -7.26 -37.65
N LEU A 46 17.85 -7.56 -37.74
CA LEU A 46 17.21 -8.52 -36.85
C LEU A 46 17.77 -9.92 -37.06
N ALA A 47 18.23 -10.52 -35.96
CA ALA A 47 18.75 -11.88 -35.92
C ALA A 47 17.66 -12.93 -36.23
N ALA A 48 16.41 -12.67 -35.82
CA ALA A 48 15.29 -13.58 -36.03
C ALA A 48 14.10 -12.84 -36.66
N LYS A 49 14.14 -12.62 -37.99
CA LYS A 49 13.07 -11.92 -38.73
C LYS A 49 11.71 -12.64 -38.63
N SER A 50 11.72 -13.95 -38.44
CA SER A 50 10.53 -14.78 -38.21
C SER A 50 9.73 -14.41 -36.94
N SER A 51 10.34 -13.67 -36.01
CA SER A 51 9.66 -13.14 -34.83
C SER A 51 8.67 -12.02 -35.16
N LEU A 52 8.90 -11.28 -36.25
CA LEU A 52 7.96 -10.28 -36.78
C LEU A 52 6.91 -10.91 -37.71
N GLY A 53 7.28 -11.97 -38.44
CA GLY A 53 6.44 -12.53 -39.50
C GLY A 53 6.52 -11.71 -40.80
N TYR A 54 5.44 -11.71 -41.57
CA TYR A 54 5.33 -10.97 -42.83
C TYR A 54 4.76 -9.57 -42.61
N LEU A 55 5.16 -8.64 -43.48
CA LEU A 55 4.72 -7.24 -43.47
C LEU A 55 3.24 -7.15 -43.86
N VAL A 56 2.47 -6.32 -43.14
CA VAL A 56 1.02 -6.13 -43.35
C VAL A 56 0.61 -4.65 -43.46
N SER A 57 1.58 -3.74 -43.50
CA SER A 57 1.37 -2.31 -43.78
C SER A 57 2.55 -1.73 -44.53
N ASP A 58 2.31 -0.68 -45.31
CA ASP A 58 3.38 0.23 -45.75
C ASP A 58 4.00 0.95 -44.54
N GLU A 59 5.14 1.62 -44.74
CA GLU A 59 5.67 2.53 -43.71
C GLU A 59 4.72 3.71 -43.51
N GLY A 60 4.09 3.77 -42.34
CA GLY A 60 3.09 4.77 -41.99
C GLY A 60 3.52 5.68 -40.85
N ASN A 61 2.73 6.71 -40.58
CA ASN A 61 2.85 7.45 -39.33
C ASN A 61 2.41 6.58 -38.15
N GLY A 62 3.14 6.63 -37.04
CA GLY A 62 2.67 6.06 -35.77
C GLY A 62 1.71 7.02 -35.06
N MET A 63 1.18 6.59 -33.91
CA MET A 63 0.25 7.41 -33.13
C MET A 63 0.92 8.61 -32.44
N LYS A 64 2.23 8.53 -32.17
CA LYS A 64 2.99 9.65 -31.62
C LYS A 64 3.42 10.61 -32.74
N SER A 65 3.20 11.90 -32.55
CA SER A 65 3.59 12.90 -33.55
C SER A 65 5.09 12.79 -33.90
N GLY A 66 5.38 12.70 -35.20
CA GLY A 66 6.74 12.52 -35.72
C GLY A 66 7.28 11.09 -35.66
N SER A 67 6.50 10.10 -35.20
CA SER A 67 6.88 8.69 -35.27
C SER A 67 6.45 8.04 -36.58
N LYS A 68 7.18 6.99 -36.96
CA LYS A 68 6.88 6.09 -38.08
C LYS A 68 6.74 4.67 -37.59
N LYS A 69 5.98 3.84 -38.28
CA LYS A 69 5.91 2.40 -38.02
C LYS A 69 5.63 1.58 -39.27
N SER A 70 6.11 0.34 -39.24
CA SER A 70 5.68 -0.72 -40.15
C SER A 70 5.17 -1.90 -39.31
N ILE A 71 3.98 -2.40 -39.66
CA ILE A 71 3.31 -3.48 -38.94
C ILE A 71 3.54 -4.80 -39.67
N PHE A 72 3.80 -5.83 -38.88
CA PHE A 72 3.98 -7.21 -39.31
C PHE A 72 2.94 -8.10 -38.64
N SER A 73 2.73 -9.30 -39.16
CA SER A 73 1.71 -10.22 -38.66
C SER A 73 1.94 -10.70 -37.21
N ARG A 74 3.14 -10.51 -36.66
CA ARG A 74 3.51 -10.89 -35.29
C ARG A 74 4.32 -9.82 -34.56
N GLY A 75 4.33 -8.58 -35.05
CA GLY A 75 5.10 -7.51 -34.44
C GLY A 75 5.02 -6.18 -35.19
N GLY A 76 5.79 -5.21 -34.73
CA GLY A 76 5.94 -3.91 -35.37
C GLY A 76 7.36 -3.38 -35.17
N ILE A 77 7.82 -2.57 -36.12
CA ILE A 77 9.03 -1.76 -35.93
C ILE A 77 8.60 -0.29 -35.88
N TYR A 78 8.98 0.40 -34.81
CA TYR A 78 8.60 1.77 -34.54
C TYR A 78 9.84 2.65 -34.57
N TRP A 79 9.73 3.82 -35.18
CA TRP A 79 10.84 4.76 -35.31
C TRP A 79 10.45 6.16 -34.87
N SER A 80 11.40 6.86 -34.27
CA SER A 80 11.39 8.31 -34.16
C SER A 80 12.82 8.84 -34.23
N GLY A 81 12.98 10.14 -34.50
CA GLY A 81 14.29 10.80 -34.40
C GLY A 81 14.93 10.71 -33.01
N GLN A 82 14.16 10.44 -31.95
CA GLN A 82 14.69 10.32 -30.59
C GLN A 82 15.06 8.89 -30.20
N THR A 83 14.30 7.88 -30.66
CA THR A 83 14.47 6.48 -30.23
C THR A 83 15.23 5.62 -31.24
N GLY A 84 15.33 6.07 -32.50
CA GLY A 84 15.67 5.19 -33.61
C GLY A 84 14.58 4.13 -33.86
N ALA A 85 14.87 3.19 -34.76
CA ALA A 85 13.95 2.12 -35.13
C ALA A 85 14.11 0.94 -34.16
N MET A 86 13.02 0.54 -33.50
CA MET A 86 13.00 -0.50 -32.48
C MET A 86 11.85 -1.48 -32.71
N PRO A 87 12.12 -2.81 -32.66
CA PRO A 87 11.09 -3.83 -32.81
C PRO A 87 10.32 -4.05 -31.50
N VAL A 88 9.03 -4.32 -31.62
CA VAL A 88 8.19 -4.92 -30.57
C VAL A 88 7.55 -6.15 -31.19
N THR A 89 7.62 -7.31 -30.53
CA THR A 89 7.23 -8.60 -31.13
C THR A 89 6.30 -9.40 -30.23
N GLY A 90 5.59 -10.36 -30.83
CA GLY A 90 4.75 -11.33 -30.14
C GLY A 90 3.65 -10.68 -29.30
N GLN A 91 3.43 -11.22 -28.11
CA GLN A 91 2.36 -10.75 -27.23
C GLN A 91 2.56 -9.31 -26.76
N MET A 92 3.82 -8.90 -26.53
CA MET A 92 4.14 -7.51 -26.14
C MET A 92 3.71 -6.51 -27.20
N PHE A 93 3.82 -6.86 -28.48
CA PHE A 93 3.35 -6.02 -29.58
C PHE A 93 1.84 -5.86 -29.57
N LEU A 94 1.10 -6.97 -29.42
CA LEU A 94 -0.36 -6.94 -29.39
C LEU A 94 -0.86 -6.06 -28.24
N ASP A 95 -0.30 -6.24 -27.04
CA ASP A 95 -0.69 -5.45 -25.88
C ASP A 95 -0.26 -3.99 -25.98
N TYR A 96 0.89 -3.71 -26.59
CA TYR A 96 1.35 -2.33 -26.83
C TYR A 96 0.45 -1.58 -27.83
N GLU A 97 0.03 -2.22 -28.92
CA GLU A 97 -0.95 -1.62 -29.85
C GLU A 97 -2.31 -1.43 -29.18
N ASN A 98 -2.78 -2.40 -28.37
CA ASN A 98 -4.05 -2.30 -27.64
C ASN A 98 -4.07 -1.17 -26.60
N LEU A 99 -2.92 -0.83 -26.03
CA LEU A 99 -2.75 0.33 -25.14
C LEU A 99 -2.81 1.68 -25.88
N GLY A 100 -2.83 1.66 -27.21
CA GLY A 100 -2.91 2.84 -28.06
C GLY A 100 -1.56 3.53 -28.31
N GLU A 101 -0.51 2.73 -28.58
CA GLU A 101 0.83 3.13 -29.09
C GLU A 101 1.33 4.51 -28.65
N GLY A 102 2.40 4.55 -27.84
CA GLY A 102 3.00 5.84 -27.46
C GLY A 102 2.19 6.64 -26.45
N SER A 103 1.12 6.04 -25.89
CA SER A 103 0.35 6.46 -24.72
C SER A 103 1.24 6.50 -23.45
N TYR A 104 0.89 5.80 -22.38
CA TYR A 104 1.60 5.82 -21.10
C TYR A 104 3.09 5.48 -21.18
N LEU A 105 3.48 4.62 -22.12
CA LEU A 105 4.84 4.11 -22.27
C LEU A 105 5.73 4.97 -23.16
N GLY A 106 5.16 5.77 -24.06
CA GLY A 106 5.91 6.32 -25.20
C GLY A 106 6.43 5.22 -26.15
N LEU A 107 7.45 5.55 -26.95
CA LEU A 107 8.00 4.62 -27.95
C LEU A 107 9.03 3.65 -27.34
N PRO A 108 9.24 2.46 -27.95
CA PRO A 108 10.29 1.53 -27.52
C PRO A 108 11.68 2.15 -27.68
N VAL A 109 12.56 1.94 -26.69
CA VAL A 109 13.96 2.45 -26.70
C VAL A 109 15.01 1.35 -26.83
N SER A 110 14.61 0.10 -26.60
CA SER A 110 15.44 -1.07 -26.82
C SER A 110 14.57 -2.23 -27.33
N PRO A 111 15.16 -3.22 -28.02
CA PRO A 111 14.49 -4.51 -28.23
C PRO A 111 14.14 -5.17 -26.89
N ALA A 112 13.17 -6.08 -26.89
CA ALA A 112 12.88 -6.92 -25.74
C ALA A 112 14.10 -7.79 -25.39
N LYS A 113 14.38 -7.93 -24.10
CA LYS A 113 15.44 -8.79 -23.57
C LYS A 113 14.83 -9.93 -22.74
N SER A 114 15.48 -11.09 -22.79
CA SER A 114 15.13 -12.21 -21.91
C SER A 114 15.53 -11.90 -20.47
N ILE A 115 14.62 -12.19 -19.55
CA ILE A 115 14.83 -12.18 -18.10
C ILE A 115 14.41 -13.53 -17.52
N ALA A 116 14.73 -13.80 -16.26
CA ALA A 116 14.29 -15.02 -15.61
C ALA A 116 12.75 -15.14 -15.67
N GLY A 117 12.25 -16.17 -16.33
CA GLY A 117 10.82 -16.45 -16.45
C GLY A 117 10.05 -15.65 -17.50
N GLY A 118 10.69 -14.80 -18.33
CA GLY A 118 9.95 -13.99 -19.30
C GLY A 118 10.80 -13.00 -20.11
N LEU A 119 10.14 -11.95 -20.59
CA LEU A 119 10.73 -10.85 -21.36
C LEU A 119 10.50 -9.51 -20.65
N GLU A 120 11.45 -8.60 -20.79
CA GLU A 120 11.31 -7.18 -20.44
C GLU A 120 11.63 -6.34 -21.67
N GLN A 121 10.84 -5.30 -21.93
CA GLN A 121 11.17 -4.28 -22.91
C GLN A 121 11.03 -2.89 -22.32
N ILE A 122 12.00 -2.04 -22.63
CA ILE A 122 12.06 -0.67 -22.12
C ILE A 122 11.47 0.27 -23.17
N PHE A 123 10.61 1.16 -22.69
CA PHE A 123 10.01 2.26 -23.44
C PHE A 123 10.43 3.59 -22.81
N GLN A 124 10.13 4.71 -23.48
CA GLN A 124 10.55 6.04 -23.02
C GLN A 124 10.09 6.38 -21.59
N MET A 125 8.89 5.97 -21.22
CA MET A 125 8.24 6.36 -19.96
C MET A 125 7.92 5.16 -19.04
N GLY A 126 8.20 3.94 -19.48
CA GLY A 126 7.91 2.76 -18.70
C GLY A 126 8.56 1.48 -19.24
N ARG A 127 8.09 0.34 -18.75
CA ARG A 127 8.52 -0.99 -19.19
C ARG A 127 7.31 -1.88 -19.40
N MET A 128 7.42 -2.79 -20.34
CA MET A 128 6.49 -3.92 -20.46
C MET A 128 7.20 -5.21 -20.06
N TYR A 129 6.45 -6.09 -19.42
CA TYR A 129 6.89 -7.40 -19.00
C TYR A 129 5.95 -8.47 -19.54
N TYR A 130 6.51 -9.53 -20.09
CA TYR A 130 5.75 -10.69 -20.51
C TYR A 130 6.27 -11.92 -19.78
N LYS A 131 5.42 -12.58 -18.99
CA LYS A 131 5.76 -13.84 -18.33
C LYS A 131 5.61 -14.99 -19.32
N ASN A 132 6.57 -15.92 -19.34
CA ASN A 132 6.48 -17.12 -20.19
C ASN A 132 5.19 -17.90 -19.90
N GLY A 133 4.42 -18.19 -20.95
CA GLY A 133 3.11 -18.85 -20.85
C GLY A 133 1.97 -17.95 -20.36
N GLY A 134 2.23 -16.66 -20.11
CA GLY A 134 1.19 -15.68 -19.83
C GLY A 134 0.35 -15.35 -21.07
N THR A 135 -0.86 -14.86 -20.85
CA THR A 135 -1.76 -14.45 -21.94
C THR A 135 -1.47 -13.04 -22.43
N ASN A 136 -1.04 -12.14 -21.53
CA ASN A 136 -0.79 -10.74 -21.83
C ASN A 136 0.57 -10.32 -21.28
N ALA A 137 1.16 -9.32 -21.93
CA ALA A 137 2.22 -8.50 -21.38
C ALA A 137 1.60 -7.34 -20.60
N HIS A 138 2.25 -6.96 -19.50
CA HIS A 138 1.77 -5.89 -18.63
C HIS A 138 2.76 -4.75 -18.55
N GLU A 139 2.22 -3.55 -18.56
CA GLU A 139 2.99 -2.32 -18.48
C GLU A 139 3.12 -1.83 -17.02
N VAL A 140 4.28 -1.25 -16.72
CA VAL A 140 4.55 -0.55 -15.46
C VAL A 140 5.29 0.73 -15.80
N HIS A 141 4.82 1.88 -15.31
CA HIS A 141 5.41 3.19 -15.59
C HIS A 141 5.43 4.11 -14.37
N GLY A 142 5.98 5.32 -14.56
CA GLY A 142 5.96 6.39 -13.57
C GLY A 142 6.53 6.02 -12.20
N ALA A 143 5.87 6.52 -11.14
CA ALA A 143 6.31 6.33 -9.76
C ALA A 143 6.20 4.86 -9.29
N ILE A 144 5.23 4.11 -9.83
CA ILE A 144 5.08 2.69 -9.51
C ILE A 144 6.26 1.90 -10.08
N LEU A 145 6.66 2.15 -11.33
CA LEU A 145 7.86 1.53 -11.91
C LEU A 145 9.11 1.87 -11.08
N ALA A 146 9.28 3.15 -10.69
CA ALA A 146 10.41 3.56 -9.87
C ALA A 146 10.47 2.77 -8.55
N LYS A 147 9.34 2.60 -7.86
CA LYS A 147 9.25 1.78 -6.64
C LYS A 147 9.51 0.30 -6.90
N PHE A 148 8.91 -0.27 -7.95
CA PHE A 148 9.07 -1.66 -8.34
C PHE A 148 10.55 -2.00 -8.57
N LEU A 149 11.26 -1.17 -9.34
CA LEU A 149 12.68 -1.35 -9.60
C LEU A 149 13.53 -1.19 -8.33
N ALA A 150 13.23 -0.18 -7.49
CA ALA A 150 13.97 0.08 -6.26
C ALA A 150 13.84 -1.04 -5.21
N THR A 151 12.76 -1.84 -5.27
CA THR A 151 12.47 -2.91 -4.31
C THR A 151 12.77 -4.31 -4.86
N GLY A 152 13.54 -4.41 -5.96
CA GLY A 152 14.04 -5.68 -6.50
C GLY A 152 13.31 -6.21 -7.73
N ALA A 153 12.35 -5.46 -8.27
CA ALA A 153 11.62 -5.75 -9.50
C ALA A 153 11.05 -7.18 -9.54
N THR A 154 11.14 -7.85 -10.69
CA THR A 154 10.63 -9.22 -10.88
C THR A 154 11.33 -10.26 -10.00
N GLY A 155 12.55 -9.97 -9.51
CA GLY A 155 13.27 -10.85 -8.59
C GLY A 155 12.65 -10.92 -7.20
N ALA A 156 12.07 -9.81 -6.71
CA ALA A 156 11.40 -9.76 -5.42
C ALA A 156 9.90 -10.04 -5.53
N TRP A 157 9.22 -9.39 -6.49
CA TRP A 157 7.76 -9.32 -6.51
C TRP A 157 7.10 -10.18 -7.59
N GLY A 158 7.91 -10.83 -8.42
CA GLY A 158 7.42 -11.52 -9.61
C GLY A 158 6.98 -10.56 -10.71
N PHE A 159 6.34 -11.11 -11.73
CA PHE A 159 5.86 -10.34 -12.88
C PHE A 159 4.66 -9.46 -12.51
N PRO A 160 4.46 -8.32 -13.17
CA PRO A 160 3.17 -7.63 -13.13
C PRO A 160 2.07 -8.55 -13.66
N VAL A 161 0.91 -8.52 -13.02
CA VAL A 161 -0.31 -9.26 -13.41
C VAL A 161 -1.43 -8.32 -13.88
N SER A 162 -1.17 -7.01 -13.83
CA SER A 162 -2.03 -5.97 -14.37
C SER A 162 -1.20 -4.84 -14.97
N ASN A 163 -1.80 -4.11 -15.92
CA ASN A 163 -1.37 -2.75 -16.25
C ASN A 163 -1.63 -1.81 -15.07
N GLU A 164 -1.08 -0.59 -15.14
CA GLU A 164 -1.40 0.42 -14.12
C GLU A 164 -2.90 0.75 -14.17
N SER A 165 -3.55 0.67 -13.01
CA SER A 165 -4.99 0.83 -12.86
C SER A 165 -5.31 2.01 -11.94
N ASP A 166 -6.39 2.73 -12.27
CA ASP A 166 -6.85 3.86 -11.45
C ASP A 166 -7.55 3.37 -10.18
N VAL A 167 -7.22 4.00 -9.05
CA VAL A 167 -8.08 4.01 -7.86
C VAL A 167 -9.07 5.14 -8.01
N LYS A 168 -10.36 4.81 -8.21
CA LYS A 168 -11.42 5.80 -8.41
C LYS A 168 -12.33 5.92 -7.20
N ARG A 169 -12.59 7.16 -6.78
CA ARG A 169 -13.68 7.51 -5.87
C ARG A 169 -14.69 8.31 -6.66
N ASN A 170 -15.86 7.72 -6.90
CA ASN A 170 -16.84 8.23 -7.86
C ASN A 170 -16.17 8.43 -9.24
N ALA A 171 -16.32 9.60 -9.85
CA ALA A 171 -15.72 9.92 -11.15
C ALA A 171 -14.24 10.37 -11.08
N SER A 172 -13.66 10.52 -9.88
CA SER A 172 -12.31 11.06 -9.71
C SER A 172 -11.27 9.96 -9.46
N THR A 173 -10.17 10.00 -10.22
CA THR A 173 -8.98 9.20 -9.94
C THR A 173 -8.21 9.84 -8.77
N ILE A 174 -8.08 9.11 -7.66
CA ILE A 174 -7.41 9.58 -6.43
C ILE A 174 -6.02 8.98 -6.23
N GLY A 175 -5.65 8.01 -7.07
CA GLY A 175 -4.35 7.35 -7.09
C GLY A 175 -4.37 6.21 -8.07
N LYS A 176 -3.33 5.39 -8.05
CA LYS A 176 -3.12 4.31 -9.02
C LYS A 176 -2.48 3.09 -8.34
N TYR A 177 -2.52 1.94 -9.00
CA TYR A 177 -1.83 0.75 -8.55
C TYR A 177 -1.45 -0.19 -9.70
N ASN A 178 -0.40 -0.97 -9.51
CA ASN A 178 -0.15 -2.20 -10.27
C ASN A 178 -0.20 -3.40 -9.31
N ASP A 179 -0.80 -4.48 -9.77
CA ASP A 179 -0.68 -5.77 -9.13
C ASP A 179 0.51 -6.55 -9.70
N PHE A 180 1.27 -7.13 -8.80
CA PHE A 180 2.33 -8.10 -9.08
C PHE A 180 1.97 -9.44 -8.42
N GLU A 181 2.67 -10.48 -8.82
CA GLU A 181 2.46 -11.83 -8.28
C GLU A 181 2.52 -11.85 -6.75
N HIS A 182 3.50 -11.16 -6.15
CA HIS A 182 3.74 -11.23 -4.71
C HIS A 182 3.40 -9.93 -3.95
N CYS A 183 3.19 -8.79 -4.62
CA CYS A 183 2.80 -7.53 -3.97
C CYS A 183 1.79 -6.71 -4.79
N THR A 184 1.21 -5.69 -4.17
CA THR A 184 0.58 -4.58 -4.90
C THR A 184 1.34 -3.31 -4.56
N ILE A 185 1.70 -2.52 -5.57
CA ILE A 185 2.27 -1.19 -5.36
C ILE A 185 1.18 -0.17 -5.62
N TYR A 186 0.87 0.63 -4.60
CA TYR A 186 -0.10 1.73 -4.69
C TYR A 186 0.62 3.06 -4.74
N TRP A 187 0.06 4.02 -5.47
CA TRP A 187 0.55 5.40 -5.54
C TRP A 187 -0.60 6.40 -5.36
N SER A 188 -0.34 7.48 -4.63
CA SER A 188 -1.18 8.69 -4.67
C SER A 188 -0.30 9.94 -4.67
N GLY A 189 -0.83 11.07 -5.15
CA GLY A 189 -0.10 12.34 -5.10
C GLY A 189 0.25 12.80 -3.67
N SER A 190 -0.50 12.34 -2.66
CA SER A 190 -0.29 12.71 -1.26
C SER A 190 0.68 11.80 -0.50
N THR A 191 0.83 10.54 -0.92
CA THR A 191 1.63 9.54 -0.21
C THR A 191 2.89 9.15 -0.98
N GLY A 192 2.89 9.21 -2.31
CA GLY A 192 3.88 8.54 -3.13
C GLY A 192 3.56 7.05 -3.32
N ALA A 193 4.51 6.31 -3.89
CA ALA A 193 4.36 4.88 -4.20
C ALA A 193 4.88 4.02 -3.04
N PHE A 194 4.11 3.02 -2.61
CA PHE A 194 4.50 2.05 -1.58
C PHE A 194 3.94 0.68 -1.87
N GLU A 195 4.72 -0.34 -1.52
CA GLU A 195 4.33 -1.73 -1.70
C GLU A 195 3.60 -2.29 -0.46
N VAL A 196 2.64 -3.19 -0.70
CA VAL A 196 1.99 -4.00 0.31
C VAL A 196 1.99 -5.45 -0.17
N HIS A 197 2.47 -6.39 0.65
CA HIS A 197 2.58 -7.81 0.30
C HIS A 197 2.08 -8.76 1.40
N GLY A 198 2.13 -10.07 1.11
CA GLY A 198 1.80 -11.13 2.07
C GLY A 198 0.41 -11.03 2.72
N ASP A 199 0.33 -11.44 3.98
CA ASP A 199 -0.89 -11.41 4.78
C ASP A 199 -1.45 -9.99 4.94
N ILE A 200 -0.57 -8.97 5.02
CA ILE A 200 -0.95 -7.56 5.12
C ILE A 200 -1.69 -7.10 3.86
N ARG A 201 -1.21 -7.47 2.66
CA ARG A 201 -1.87 -7.17 1.38
C ARG A 201 -3.27 -7.75 1.33
N GLN A 202 -3.43 -9.02 1.73
CA GLN A 202 -4.75 -9.65 1.74
C GLN A 202 -5.69 -8.91 2.70
N LYS A 203 -5.26 -8.67 3.94
CA LYS A 203 -6.07 -7.95 4.92
C LYS A 203 -6.42 -6.53 4.46
N TYR A 204 -5.48 -5.81 3.86
CA TYR A 204 -5.72 -4.46 3.35
C TYR A 204 -6.76 -4.45 2.23
N ARG A 205 -6.73 -5.43 1.32
CA ARG A 205 -7.74 -5.61 0.26
C ARG A 205 -9.12 -5.93 0.84
N ASP A 206 -9.19 -6.81 1.85
CA ASP A 206 -10.45 -7.13 2.55
C ASP A 206 -11.07 -5.90 3.25
N LEU A 207 -10.22 -4.92 3.60
CA LEU A 207 -10.63 -3.63 4.17
C LEU A 207 -10.96 -2.57 3.10
N ASN A 208 -11.14 -2.97 1.83
CA ASN A 208 -11.40 -2.09 0.67
C ASN A 208 -10.20 -1.23 0.24
N GLY A 209 -8.98 -1.63 0.61
CA GLY A 209 -7.73 -1.00 0.15
C GLY A 209 -7.71 0.52 0.35
N PRO A 210 -7.23 1.31 -0.63
CA PRO A 210 -7.18 2.77 -0.54
C PRO A 210 -8.55 3.47 -0.45
N LEU A 211 -9.63 2.78 -0.80
CA LEU A 211 -11.00 3.27 -0.66
C LEU A 211 -11.60 2.97 0.73
N GLY A 212 -10.90 2.14 1.52
CA GLY A 212 -11.24 1.85 2.91
C GLY A 212 -10.86 2.96 3.88
N ALA A 213 -11.15 2.73 5.15
CA ALA A 213 -10.93 3.71 6.20
C ALA A 213 -9.44 4.01 6.45
N LEU A 214 -8.53 3.09 6.11
CA LEU A 214 -7.07 3.28 6.27
C LEU A 214 -6.48 4.30 5.29
N GLY A 215 -7.10 4.49 4.11
CA GLY A 215 -6.53 5.28 3.02
C GLY A 215 -5.32 4.61 2.36
N PHE A 216 -4.55 5.36 1.56
CA PHE A 216 -3.36 4.88 0.86
C PHE A 216 -2.23 4.49 1.83
N PRO A 217 -1.35 3.54 1.44
CA PRO A 217 -0.14 3.24 2.22
C PRO A 217 0.79 4.46 2.29
N THR A 218 1.50 4.58 3.40
CA THR A 218 2.51 5.60 3.69
C THR A 218 3.87 5.00 4.04
N SER A 219 4.00 3.67 3.99
CA SER A 219 5.25 2.93 4.11
C SER A 219 5.20 1.66 3.26
N ASP A 220 6.38 1.19 2.84
CA ASP A 220 6.56 -0.22 2.45
C ASP A 220 6.40 -1.11 3.69
N GLU A 221 6.36 -2.44 3.52
CA GLU A 221 6.30 -3.34 4.66
C GLU A 221 7.65 -3.33 5.43
N GLY A 222 7.58 -3.09 6.74
CA GLY A 222 8.76 -2.98 7.61
C GLY A 222 8.70 -3.88 8.84
N ASN A 223 9.83 -4.04 9.54
CA ASN A 223 9.85 -4.70 10.85
C ASN A 223 9.27 -3.77 11.92
N ILE A 224 8.43 -4.29 12.82
CA ILE A 224 7.94 -3.50 13.96
C ILE A 224 9.09 -3.25 14.95
N PRO A 225 9.48 -1.98 15.23
CA PRO A 225 10.52 -1.70 16.19
C PRO A 225 10.15 -2.17 17.60
N GLY A 226 11.07 -2.84 18.29
CA GLY A 226 10.86 -3.30 19.67
C GLY A 226 9.96 -4.54 19.83
N ALA A 227 9.50 -5.16 18.74
CA ALA A 227 8.76 -6.42 18.82
C ALA A 227 9.68 -7.58 19.25
N ALA A 228 9.16 -8.46 20.12
CA ALA A 228 9.92 -9.59 20.68
C ALA A 228 10.12 -10.77 19.70
N GLY A 229 9.41 -10.77 18.57
CA GLY A 229 9.43 -11.85 17.59
C GLY A 229 9.18 -11.34 16.16
N ALA A 230 8.94 -12.27 15.23
CA ALA A 230 8.65 -11.92 13.84
C ALA A 230 7.41 -11.04 13.77
N ALA A 231 7.59 -9.77 13.43
CA ALA A 231 6.53 -8.80 13.39
C ALA A 231 6.74 -7.77 12.27
N ARG A 232 5.70 -7.53 11.49
CA ARG A 232 5.71 -6.71 10.29
C ARG A 232 4.62 -5.66 10.31
N PHE A 233 4.80 -4.55 9.62
CA PHE A 233 3.78 -3.52 9.50
C PHE A 233 3.77 -2.88 8.12
N ASN A 234 2.59 -2.40 7.71
CA ASN A 234 2.47 -1.25 6.82
C ASN A 234 1.74 -0.12 7.56
N SER A 235 2.22 1.11 7.36
CA SER A 235 1.51 2.32 7.74
C SER A 235 0.65 2.80 6.57
N PHE A 236 -0.49 3.41 6.90
CA PHE A 236 -1.44 3.99 5.97
C PHE A 236 -1.79 5.41 6.42
N GLN A 237 -2.49 6.17 5.58
CA GLN A 237 -2.88 7.54 5.90
C GLN A 237 -3.52 7.65 7.28
N GLU A 238 -4.48 6.77 7.60
CA GLU A 238 -5.29 6.83 8.82
C GLU A 238 -4.86 5.90 9.96
N GLY A 239 -3.96 4.94 9.70
CA GLY A 239 -3.65 3.91 10.69
C GLY A 239 -2.53 2.97 10.25
N SER A 240 -2.51 1.77 10.82
CA SER A 240 -1.53 0.74 10.48
C SER A 240 -2.14 -0.65 10.52
N ILE A 241 -1.62 -1.56 9.69
CA ILE A 241 -1.85 -3.00 9.85
C ILE A 241 -0.57 -3.59 10.40
N LEU A 242 -0.68 -4.29 11.52
CA LEU A 242 0.42 -4.95 12.21
C LEU A 242 0.22 -6.46 12.12
N TRP A 243 1.29 -7.19 11.85
CA TRP A 243 1.31 -8.65 11.76
C TRP A 243 2.33 -9.19 12.76
N PHE A 244 1.94 -10.19 13.55
CA PHE A 244 2.78 -10.80 14.59
C PHE A 244 2.86 -12.33 14.40
N GLY A 245 3.65 -12.75 13.42
CA GLY A 245 3.99 -14.16 13.19
C GLY A 245 2.95 -14.98 12.42
N SER A 246 1.73 -14.47 12.22
CA SER A 246 0.66 -15.19 11.51
C SER A 246 -0.49 -14.27 11.11
N GLN A 247 -1.20 -14.60 10.01
CA GLN A 247 -2.48 -14.01 9.63
C GLN A 247 -3.55 -14.01 10.75
N PHE A 248 -3.47 -14.94 11.71
CA PHE A 248 -4.39 -15.01 12.85
C PHE A 248 -4.02 -14.06 14.00
N ASN A 249 -2.85 -13.43 13.92
CA ASN A 249 -2.34 -12.50 14.91
C ASN A 249 -1.99 -11.17 14.22
N MET A 250 -3.03 -10.54 13.67
CA MET A 250 -2.95 -9.26 12.98
C MET A 250 -3.84 -8.22 13.68
N HIS A 251 -3.34 -6.98 13.75
CA HIS A 251 -4.05 -5.86 14.36
C HIS A 251 -4.24 -4.74 13.32
N VAL A 252 -5.50 -4.41 13.06
CA VAL A 252 -5.86 -3.20 12.28
C VAL A 252 -6.01 -2.06 13.28
N CYS A 253 -5.06 -1.15 13.25
CA CYS A 253 -4.99 -0.01 14.15
C CYS A 253 -5.58 1.20 13.44
N MET A 254 -6.79 1.60 13.79
CA MET A 254 -7.44 2.82 13.28
C MET A 254 -7.28 3.97 14.30
N PRO A 255 -7.74 5.20 14.02
CA PRO A 255 -7.75 6.24 15.04
C PRO A 255 -8.58 5.82 16.27
N PHE A 256 -8.11 6.15 17.47
CA PHE A 256 -8.76 5.81 18.74
C PHE A 256 -8.65 6.93 19.76
N LYS A 257 -9.49 6.88 20.78
CA LYS A 257 -9.36 7.68 22.00
C LYS A 257 -9.14 6.76 23.20
N ILE A 258 -8.58 7.30 24.26
CA ILE A 258 -8.49 6.60 25.54
C ILE A 258 -9.79 6.84 26.30
N TYR A 259 -10.39 5.76 26.81
CA TYR A 259 -11.52 5.80 27.72
C TYR A 259 -11.03 5.53 29.14
N LEU A 260 -11.29 6.45 30.07
CA LEU A 260 -11.02 6.25 31.50
C LEU A 260 -12.31 5.81 32.19
N GLY A 261 -12.31 4.60 32.74
CA GLY A 261 -13.45 4.00 33.42
C GLY A 261 -13.50 4.37 34.89
N ARG A 262 -12.90 3.52 35.74
CA ARG A 262 -13.00 3.59 37.20
C ARG A 262 -11.64 3.74 37.86
N ILE A 263 -11.60 4.50 38.95
CA ILE A 263 -10.50 4.53 39.91
C ILE A 263 -10.98 3.92 41.22
N ASN A 264 -10.16 3.09 41.83
CA ASN A 264 -10.37 2.49 43.15
C ASN A 264 -9.09 2.69 43.97
N THR A 265 -9.16 3.42 45.07
CA THR A 265 -8.05 3.71 45.98
C THR A 265 -8.16 2.90 47.27
N LYS A 266 -7.04 2.77 47.98
CA LYS A 266 -7.02 2.21 49.33
C LYS A 266 -7.59 3.25 50.29
N GLU A 267 -8.33 2.78 51.28
CA GLU A 267 -8.69 3.60 52.45
C GLU A 267 -7.39 3.99 53.18
N SER A 268 -7.08 5.29 53.24
CA SER A 268 -5.89 5.84 53.92
C SER A 268 -6.16 6.18 55.39
N GLU A 269 -7.42 6.46 55.75
CA GLU A 269 -7.81 7.12 57.00
C GLU A 269 -8.06 6.19 58.22
N GLY A 270 -8.03 4.86 58.03
CA GLY A 270 -8.28 3.88 59.10
C GLY A 270 -9.75 3.76 59.50
N ALA A 271 -10.08 2.76 60.34
CA ALA A 271 -11.47 2.51 60.74
C ALA A 271 -12.07 3.76 61.41
N PHE A 272 -13.21 4.24 60.88
CA PHE A 272 -14.03 5.36 61.36
C PHE A 272 -13.60 6.78 60.98
N ARG A 273 -12.63 6.96 60.08
CA ARG A 273 -12.34 8.25 59.43
C ARG A 273 -12.63 8.15 57.93
N GLY A 274 -12.84 9.29 57.27
CA GLY A 274 -13.61 9.42 56.02
C GLY A 274 -13.05 8.64 54.83
N GLN A 275 -13.86 8.55 53.77
CA GLN A 275 -13.42 8.08 52.46
C GLN A 275 -12.54 9.16 51.79
N ASN A 276 -11.64 8.80 50.87
CA ASN A 276 -10.73 9.77 50.26
C ASN A 276 -11.45 10.79 49.37
N ASP A 277 -11.07 12.07 49.48
CA ASP A 277 -11.57 13.17 48.65
C ASP A 277 -10.80 13.25 47.32
N LEU A 278 -11.07 12.28 46.43
CA LEU A 278 -10.26 12.08 45.24
C LEU A 278 -10.37 13.21 44.20
N TYR A 279 -9.23 13.58 43.63
CA TYR A 279 -9.16 14.18 42.31
C TYR A 279 -7.98 13.60 41.51
N LEU A 280 -7.99 13.77 40.20
CA LEU A 280 -6.91 13.25 39.36
C LEU A 280 -6.64 14.12 38.14
N ARG A 281 -5.45 13.95 37.58
CA ARG A 281 -5.03 14.55 36.31
C ARG A 281 -4.64 13.47 35.32
N THR A 282 -5.24 13.54 34.15
CA THR A 282 -4.89 12.70 33.01
C THR A 282 -4.00 13.47 32.05
N LEU A 283 -2.91 12.86 31.60
CA LEU A 283 -2.00 13.44 30.63
C LEU A 283 -1.77 12.45 29.49
N ILE A 284 -1.70 12.95 28.26
CA ILE A 284 -1.22 12.19 27.10
C ILE A 284 -0.04 12.95 26.51
N ARG A 285 1.07 12.24 26.32
CA ARG A 285 2.23 12.74 25.58
C ARG A 285 2.41 11.93 24.30
N GLU A 286 2.52 12.61 23.16
CA GLU A 286 2.95 12.02 21.90
C GLU A 286 4.42 12.37 21.67
N ASN A 287 5.29 11.36 21.58
CA ASN A 287 6.75 11.53 21.43
C ASN A 287 7.35 12.53 22.45
N GLY A 288 6.93 12.41 23.71
CA GLY A 288 7.35 13.29 24.81
C GLY A 288 6.64 14.64 24.87
N THR A 289 5.95 15.08 23.81
CA THR A 289 5.20 16.35 23.78
C THR A 289 3.82 16.16 24.40
N GLN A 290 3.44 16.99 25.38
CA GLN A 290 2.10 16.95 25.96
C GLN A 290 1.05 17.43 24.95
N VAL A 291 0.11 16.56 24.63
CA VAL A 291 -0.99 16.80 23.66
C VAL A 291 -2.37 16.80 24.31
N PHE A 292 -2.48 16.28 25.54
CA PHE A 292 -3.71 16.29 26.32
C PHE A 292 -3.38 16.45 27.81
N ASN A 293 -4.21 17.24 28.51
CA ASN A 293 -4.18 17.39 29.95
C ASN A 293 -5.60 17.72 30.44
N LYS A 294 -6.17 16.89 31.32
CA LYS A 294 -7.47 17.14 31.93
C LYS A 294 -7.52 16.70 33.38
N ARG A 295 -8.05 17.57 34.25
CA ARG A 295 -8.35 17.29 35.66
C ARG A 295 -9.77 16.74 35.79
N PHE A 296 -9.97 15.83 36.74
CA PHE A 296 -11.26 15.27 37.09
C PHE A 296 -11.45 15.26 38.61
N PRO A 297 -12.52 15.88 39.15
CA PRO A 297 -13.42 16.81 38.45
C PRO A 297 -12.67 18.07 37.97
N ASN A 298 -13.33 18.95 37.21
CA ASN A 298 -12.69 20.17 36.70
C ASN A 298 -12.23 21.12 37.83
N SER A 299 -12.84 21.03 39.02
CA SER A 299 -12.52 21.76 40.25
C SER A 299 -13.00 20.96 41.46
N GLY A 300 -12.36 21.11 42.62
CA GLY A 300 -12.70 20.36 43.84
C GLY A 300 -12.38 18.87 43.74
N ASP A 301 -13.09 18.02 44.46
CA ASP A 301 -12.88 16.57 44.54
C ASP A 301 -14.21 15.80 44.35
N TYR A 302 -14.16 14.48 44.47
CA TYR A 302 -15.33 13.60 44.31
C TYR A 302 -16.15 13.37 45.59
N GLY A 303 -15.80 14.03 46.70
CA GLY A 303 -16.55 14.08 47.95
C GLY A 303 -16.61 12.74 48.66
N GLY A 304 -15.52 12.38 49.33
CA GLY A 304 -15.34 11.22 50.18
C GLY A 304 -15.71 9.94 49.46
N LYS A 305 -14.95 9.58 48.43
CA LYS A 305 -15.16 8.38 47.61
C LYS A 305 -13.84 7.73 47.22
N ASN A 306 -13.60 6.54 47.75
CA ASN A 306 -12.48 5.69 47.32
C ASN A 306 -12.68 5.06 45.95
N ILE A 307 -13.93 5.00 45.48
CA ILE A 307 -14.27 4.45 44.18
C ILE A 307 -14.99 5.52 43.38
N VAL A 308 -14.39 5.89 42.25
CA VAL A 308 -14.94 6.91 41.35
C VAL A 308 -15.04 6.36 39.95
N ASP A 309 -16.27 6.37 39.43
CA ASP A 309 -16.57 6.14 38.02
C ASP A 309 -16.40 7.44 37.25
N ILE A 310 -15.29 7.55 36.53
CA ILE A 310 -15.01 8.69 35.65
C ILE A 310 -15.85 8.53 34.38
N ASN A 311 -15.78 7.37 33.73
CA ASN A 311 -16.51 7.03 32.51
C ASN A 311 -16.39 8.11 31.42
N GLN A 312 -15.15 8.56 31.15
CA GLN A 312 -14.87 9.63 30.19
C GLN A 312 -13.99 9.15 29.06
N LYS A 313 -14.45 9.40 27.84
CA LYS A 313 -13.61 9.34 26.64
C LYS A 313 -12.78 10.63 26.57
N LEU A 314 -11.46 10.49 26.65
CA LEU A 314 -10.54 11.63 26.59
C LEU A 314 -10.58 12.22 25.18
N ASN A 315 -10.82 13.52 25.05
CA ASN A 315 -11.02 14.18 23.77
C ASN A 315 -9.70 14.46 23.02
N PHE A 316 -8.93 13.41 22.78
CA PHE A 316 -7.71 13.41 21.99
C PHE A 316 -7.67 12.14 21.15
N ILE A 317 -7.64 12.29 19.82
CA ILE A 317 -7.58 11.16 18.89
C ILE A 317 -6.13 10.80 18.65
N VAL A 318 -5.74 9.60 19.05
CA VAL A 318 -4.48 8.98 18.67
C VAL A 318 -4.63 8.42 17.26
N LYS A 319 -3.73 8.80 16.37
CA LYS A 319 -3.60 8.27 15.01
C LYS A 319 -2.42 7.30 14.93
N PRO A 320 -2.64 5.97 14.92
CA PRO A 320 -1.59 4.95 14.98
C PRO A 320 -0.99 4.65 13.59
N ASN A 321 -0.39 5.65 12.95
CA ASN A 321 0.02 5.57 11.54
C ASN A 321 1.53 5.79 11.32
N SER A 322 2.35 5.61 12.36
CA SER A 322 3.79 5.81 12.26
C SER A 322 4.56 4.87 13.21
N PRO A 323 5.63 4.20 12.74
CA PRO A 323 6.46 3.32 13.57
C PRO A 323 7.31 4.06 14.60
N SER A 324 7.53 5.37 14.41
CA SER A 324 8.29 6.20 15.36
C SER A 324 7.39 6.90 16.38
N LYS A 325 6.07 6.68 16.34
CA LYS A 325 5.13 7.31 17.26
C LYS A 325 5.02 6.50 18.55
N GLU A 326 5.10 7.21 19.66
CA GLU A 326 4.91 6.71 21.01
C GLU A 326 3.88 7.57 21.74
N ILE A 327 2.90 6.94 22.36
CA ILE A 327 1.91 7.60 23.21
C ILE A 327 2.13 7.17 24.65
N LYS A 328 2.41 8.14 25.54
CA LYS A 328 2.46 7.92 26.98
C LYS A 328 1.19 8.45 27.63
N PHE A 329 0.35 7.56 28.12
CA PHE A 329 -0.84 7.85 28.91
C PHE A 329 -0.50 7.83 30.39
N THR A 330 -0.87 8.89 31.11
CA THR A 330 -0.62 9.05 32.54
C THR A 330 -1.92 9.37 33.27
N VAL A 331 -2.13 8.72 34.42
CA VAL A 331 -3.18 9.07 35.38
C VAL A 331 -2.50 9.33 36.71
N ASP A 332 -2.61 10.57 37.19
CA ASP A 332 -1.99 11.07 38.40
C ASP A 332 -3.09 11.37 39.42
N VAL A 333 -3.12 10.64 40.54
CA VAL A 333 -4.24 10.59 41.49
C VAL A 333 -3.83 11.15 42.83
N TRP A 334 -4.71 11.99 43.38
CA TRP A 334 -4.49 12.77 44.59
C TRP A 334 -5.72 12.70 45.49
N GLU A 335 -5.48 12.89 46.78
CA GLU A 335 -6.47 13.11 47.82
C GLU A 335 -6.44 14.59 48.21
N SER A 336 -7.60 15.23 48.25
CA SER A 336 -7.74 16.61 48.66
C SER A 336 -7.92 16.67 50.18
N ASP A 337 -6.90 17.13 50.90
CA ASP A 337 -6.97 17.22 52.35
C ASP A 337 -7.11 18.68 52.75
N TRP A 338 -8.28 19.11 53.21
CA TRP A 338 -8.46 20.45 53.77
C TRP A 338 -8.64 20.39 55.29
N PRO A 339 -7.83 21.12 56.09
CA PRO A 339 -6.95 22.24 55.73
C PRO A 339 -5.49 21.88 55.44
N ASP A 340 -5.17 20.58 55.35
CA ASP A 340 -3.80 20.11 55.16
C ASP A 340 -3.36 20.22 53.68
N SER A 341 -2.25 19.57 53.32
CA SER A 341 -1.77 19.55 51.93
C SER A 341 -2.25 18.27 51.25
N ASP A 342 -2.81 18.40 50.05
CA ASP A 342 -3.22 17.28 49.19
C ASP A 342 -2.18 16.14 49.16
N GLU A 343 -2.59 14.92 49.51
CA GLU A 343 -1.76 13.72 49.45
C GLU A 343 -1.70 13.15 48.02
N HIS A 344 -0.49 12.84 47.54
CA HIS A 344 -0.30 12.16 46.27
C HIS A 344 -0.43 10.63 46.43
N LEU A 345 -1.53 10.07 45.94
CA LEU A 345 -1.86 8.65 46.09
C LEU A 345 -1.13 7.73 45.12
N GLY A 346 -0.81 8.22 43.92
CA GLY A 346 -0.01 7.47 42.96
C GLY A 346 -0.20 7.88 41.50
N ILE A 347 0.78 7.47 40.69
CA ILE A 347 0.83 7.76 39.26
C ILE A 347 0.88 6.48 38.43
N TYR A 348 -0.09 6.29 37.56
CA TYR A 348 -0.10 5.24 36.56
C TYR A 348 0.46 5.76 35.24
N ASN A 349 1.28 4.95 34.57
CA ASN A 349 1.81 5.25 33.26
C ASN A 349 1.65 4.05 32.33
N LYS A 350 1.22 4.29 31.09
CA LYS A 350 1.22 3.30 30.02
C LYS A 350 1.79 3.88 28.73
N THR A 351 2.70 3.14 28.11
CA THR A 351 3.18 3.42 26.76
C THR A 351 2.41 2.60 25.74
N LEU A 352 1.93 3.25 24.68
CA LEU A 352 1.28 2.65 23.51
C LEU A 352 2.13 2.96 22.27
N ASN A 353 2.52 1.93 21.54
CA ASN A 353 3.32 2.03 20.32
C ASN A 353 3.04 0.81 19.42
N MET A 354 3.70 0.71 18.26
CA MET A 354 3.48 -0.46 17.38
C MET A 354 3.88 -1.79 18.02
N ALA A 355 4.88 -1.81 18.92
CA ALA A 355 5.38 -3.06 19.53
C ALA A 355 4.32 -3.79 20.36
N ASN A 356 3.42 -3.04 21.02
CA ASN A 356 2.27 -3.60 21.75
C ASN A 356 0.94 -3.43 21.03
N ALA A 357 0.98 -3.23 19.70
CA ALA A 357 -0.19 -2.95 18.87
C ALA A 357 -1.07 -1.82 19.44
N TRP A 358 -0.44 -0.75 19.91
CA TRP A 358 -1.10 0.39 20.53
C TRP A 358 -1.95 0.00 21.73
N GLY A 359 -1.52 -1.04 22.46
CA GLY A 359 -2.23 -1.64 23.58
C GLY A 359 -3.27 -2.69 23.19
N MET A 360 -3.63 -2.86 21.92
CA MET A 360 -4.62 -3.85 21.53
C MET A 360 -4.18 -5.30 21.73
N ALA A 361 -2.87 -5.56 21.59
CA ALA A 361 -2.33 -6.89 21.85
C ALA A 361 -2.38 -7.25 23.35
N GLU A 362 -2.67 -6.27 24.21
CA GLU A 362 -2.73 -6.44 25.65
C GLU A 362 -4.19 -6.45 26.11
N ASN A 363 -4.70 -7.64 26.42
CA ASN A 363 -6.07 -7.84 26.89
C ASN A 363 -7.10 -7.07 26.05
N ASN A 364 -6.96 -7.13 24.71
CA ASN A 364 -7.90 -6.53 23.77
C ASN A 364 -8.04 -5.00 23.91
N GLY A 365 -7.01 -4.33 24.42
CA GLY A 365 -7.03 -2.90 24.67
C GLY A 365 -7.84 -2.49 25.91
N VAL A 366 -8.22 -3.44 26.76
CA VAL A 366 -8.89 -3.18 28.04
C VAL A 366 -7.90 -3.41 29.17
N PHE A 367 -7.71 -2.39 30.00
CA PHE A 367 -6.66 -2.37 31.01
C PHE A 367 -7.25 -2.24 32.40
N ASN A 368 -6.68 -3.01 33.30
CA ASN A 368 -6.78 -2.82 34.74
C ASN A 368 -5.35 -2.76 35.27
N SER A 369 -5.00 -1.66 35.94
CA SER A 369 -3.63 -1.47 36.45
C SER A 369 -3.21 -2.48 37.51
N GLY A 370 -4.17 -3.16 38.14
CA GLY A 370 -3.95 -3.80 39.44
C GLY A 370 -3.60 -2.78 40.53
N ALA A 371 -3.22 -3.29 41.69
CA ALA A 371 -2.88 -2.46 42.84
C ALA A 371 -1.44 -1.94 42.76
N PHE A 372 -1.24 -0.65 43.07
CA PHE A 372 0.07 0.00 43.17
C PHE A 372 -0.05 1.23 44.07
N SER A 373 0.97 1.55 44.87
CA SER A 373 0.93 2.69 45.82
C SER A 373 -0.35 2.68 46.68
N SER A 374 -1.08 3.79 46.78
CA SER A 374 -2.39 3.89 47.45
C SER A 374 -3.58 3.61 46.50
N ILE A 375 -3.33 2.98 45.35
CA ILE A 375 -4.34 2.65 44.34
C ILE A 375 -4.59 1.13 44.33
N ASN A 376 -5.86 0.71 44.37
CA ASN A 376 -6.29 -0.68 44.19
C ASN A 376 -6.44 -1.05 42.72
N SER A 377 -7.02 -0.16 41.89
CA SER A 377 -7.08 -0.35 40.44
C SER A 377 -7.47 0.93 39.69
N ILE A 378 -6.98 1.04 38.45
CA ILE A 378 -7.42 1.99 37.43
C ILE A 378 -7.87 1.18 36.22
N SER A 379 -9.14 1.31 35.86
CA SER A 379 -9.72 0.70 34.66
C SER A 379 -9.79 1.71 33.53
N TRP A 380 -9.26 1.36 32.36
CA TRP A 380 -9.28 2.21 31.17
C TRP A 380 -9.18 1.36 29.90
N ALA A 381 -9.45 1.94 28.74
CA ALA A 381 -9.40 1.21 27.48
C ALA A 381 -8.93 2.08 26.30
N VAL A 382 -8.35 1.42 25.30
CA VAL A 382 -8.16 1.93 23.95
C VAL A 382 -9.45 1.74 23.17
N GLN A 383 -10.13 2.84 22.86
CA GLN A 383 -11.45 2.82 22.25
C GLN A 383 -11.41 3.43 20.84
N PRO A 384 -11.59 2.61 19.79
CA PRO A 384 -11.61 3.07 18.41
C PRO A 384 -12.62 4.19 18.15
N GLU A 385 -12.27 5.11 17.26
CA GLU A 385 -13.18 6.11 16.70
C GLU A 385 -13.76 5.58 15.39
N VAL A 386 -14.56 4.51 15.48
CA VAL A 386 -15.22 3.91 14.33
C VAL A 386 -16.73 3.87 14.55
N ASN A 387 -17.49 4.17 13.51
CA ASN A 387 -18.91 3.85 13.50
C ASN A 387 -19.06 2.37 13.12
N ILE A 388 -19.26 1.52 14.13
CA ILE A 388 -19.36 0.06 13.96
C ILE A 388 -20.49 -0.36 13.00
N ASN A 389 -21.51 0.48 12.83
CA ASN A 389 -22.63 0.22 11.93
C ASN A 389 -22.24 0.35 10.45
N ASN A 390 -21.15 1.06 10.16
CA ASN A 390 -20.63 1.26 8.81
C ASN A 390 -19.55 0.24 8.44
N LEU A 391 -19.22 -0.69 9.34
CA LEU A 391 -18.21 -1.71 9.13
C LEU A 391 -18.86 -3.04 8.72
N SER A 392 -18.39 -3.61 7.62
CA SER A 392 -18.66 -5.01 7.28
C SER A 392 -18.11 -5.93 8.36
N ILE A 393 -18.58 -7.18 8.41
CA ILE A 393 -18.05 -8.15 9.38
C ILE A 393 -16.53 -8.33 9.25
N ASN A 394 -15.98 -8.21 8.04
CA ASN A 394 -14.54 -8.30 7.77
C ASN A 394 -13.76 -7.02 8.15
N GLN A 395 -14.47 -5.91 8.41
CA GLN A 395 -13.90 -4.63 8.85
C GLN A 395 -13.97 -4.42 10.37
N LYS A 396 -14.79 -5.18 11.11
CA LYS A 396 -14.98 -5.06 12.58
C LYS A 396 -13.77 -5.50 13.45
N TRP A 397 -12.56 -5.56 12.89
CA TRP A 397 -11.43 -6.27 13.52
C TRP A 397 -10.35 -5.35 14.05
N TRP A 398 -10.46 -5.04 15.33
CA TRP A 398 -9.49 -4.24 16.09
C TRP A 398 -8.63 -5.12 17.02
N GLY A 399 -7.95 -6.13 16.46
CA GLY A 399 -7.07 -7.00 17.25
C GLY A 399 -7.77 -7.93 18.25
N LEU A 400 -9.11 -8.00 18.22
CA LEU A 400 -9.91 -8.89 19.05
C LEU A 400 -9.89 -10.29 18.45
N GLY A 401 -9.42 -11.28 19.20
CA GLY A 401 -9.22 -12.65 18.73
C GLY A 401 -10.44 -13.31 18.07
N ARG A 402 -10.19 -13.91 16.90
CA ARG A 402 -10.74 -15.16 16.34
C ARG A 402 -12.24 -15.47 16.37
N ASN A 403 -13.17 -14.53 16.17
CA ASN A 403 -14.50 -14.99 15.76
C ASN A 403 -15.29 -13.99 14.89
N PRO A 404 -15.61 -14.30 13.61
CA PRO A 404 -16.45 -13.48 12.74
C PRO A 404 -17.89 -13.35 13.23
N THR A 405 -18.20 -13.78 14.45
CA THR A 405 -19.53 -13.73 15.04
C THR A 405 -19.60 -12.96 16.34
N THR A 406 -18.50 -12.49 16.95
CA THR A 406 -18.57 -11.81 18.27
C THR A 406 -19.03 -10.36 18.14
N PRO A 407 -20.28 -10.02 18.53
CA PRO A 407 -20.83 -8.69 18.40
C PRO A 407 -20.92 -8.09 19.80
N SER A 408 -19.80 -7.79 20.43
CA SER A 408 -19.80 -6.83 21.54
C SER A 408 -18.38 -6.48 21.91
N ILE A 409 -18.05 -5.19 21.79
CA ILE A 409 -16.97 -4.61 22.56
C ILE A 409 -17.67 -3.86 23.69
N SER A 410 -17.86 -4.52 24.83
CA SER A 410 -18.30 -3.85 26.05
C SER A 410 -17.08 -3.24 26.72
N TYR A 411 -17.08 -1.91 26.86
CA TYR A 411 -16.02 -1.14 27.52
C TYR A 411 -16.44 -0.67 28.93
N ASN A 412 -17.54 -1.22 29.44
CA ASN A 412 -18.16 -0.87 30.71
C ASN A 412 -17.91 -1.94 31.77
#